data_AF-A0A059DY05-F1
#
_entry.id   AF-A0A059DY05-F1
#
_cell.length_a   1.000
_cell.length_b   1.000
_cell.length_c   1.000
_cell.angle_alpha   90.00
_cell.angle_beta   90.00
_cell.angle_gamma   90.00
#
_symmetry.space_group_name_H-M   'P 1'
#
loop_
_entity.id
_entity.type
_entity.pdbx_description
1 polymer ?
#
loop_
_entity_poly.entity_id
_entity_poly.type
_entity_poly.pdbx_seq_one_letter_code
_entity_poly.pdbx_strand_id
1 'polypeptide(L)'
;MTRQKIPAAPLALGLAGLIPFVWGTLSLFIPALQEFGSAAFGARFVGPYVQVFYGAIILAFMSGVLWGFATKSSGREAVVGYGLSVLPALWAFFAAGGGHSSAALGLIIGYIGLLGIETWFVQRTLAPGWWMRLRLILSAVVITCLAATALA
;
A
#
# COMPACT_ATOMS: atom_id res chain seq x y z
N MET A 1 21.08 -1.27 14.57
CA MET A 1 19.69 -1.80 14.57
C MET A 1 19.75 -3.32 14.68
N THR A 2 19.39 -3.88 15.84
CA THR A 2 19.30 -5.33 16.02
C THR A 2 18.28 -5.92 15.04
N ARG A 3 18.69 -6.91 14.22
CA ARG A 3 17.80 -7.61 13.26
C ARG A 3 16.70 -8.35 14.02
N GLN A 4 15.59 -7.68 14.31
CA GLN A 4 14.40 -8.35 14.83
C GLN A 4 13.73 -9.14 13.69
N LYS A 5 13.36 -10.39 13.98
CA LYS A 5 12.58 -11.23 13.08
C LYS A 5 11.18 -10.65 12.93
N ILE A 6 10.63 -10.66 11.71
CA ILE A 6 9.23 -10.26 11.49
C ILE A 6 8.34 -11.29 12.22
N PRO A 7 7.41 -10.86 13.09
CA PRO A 7 6.48 -11.77 13.73
C PRO A 7 5.58 -12.47 12.71
N ALA A 8 5.19 -13.72 12.99
CA ALA A 8 4.49 -14.57 12.02
C ALA A 8 3.13 -13.98 11.59
N ALA A 9 2.35 -13.44 12.52
CA ALA A 9 1.02 -12.89 12.21
C ALA A 9 1.08 -11.66 11.27
N PRO A 10 1.85 -10.59 11.55
CA PRO A 10 2.04 -9.49 10.60
C PRO A 10 2.58 -9.93 9.23
N LEU A 11 3.48 -10.92 9.20
CA LEU A 11 3.98 -11.46 7.93
C LEU A 11 2.89 -12.17 7.15
N ALA A 12 2.17 -13.11 7.77
CA ALA A 12 1.12 -13.88 7.12
C ALA A 12 -0.03 -12.99 6.64
N LEU A 13 -0.52 -12.08 7.48
CA LEU A 13 -1.58 -11.15 7.13
C LEU A 13 -1.13 -10.13 6.07
N GLY A 14 0.12 -9.65 6.17
CA GLY A 14 0.70 -8.77 5.16
C GLY A 14 0.78 -9.43 3.78
N LEU A 15 1.25 -10.67 3.73
CA LEU A 15 1.31 -11.45 2.48
C LEU A 15 -0.08 -11.80 1.94
N ALA A 16 -1.03 -12.16 2.80
CA ALA A 16 -2.43 -12.37 2.40
C ALA A 16 -3.04 -11.09 1.81
N GLY A 17 -2.69 -9.93 2.37
CA GLY A 17 -3.09 -8.62 1.85
C GLY A 17 -2.61 -8.34 0.43
N LEU A 18 -1.65 -9.09 -0.13
CA LEU A 18 -1.17 -8.94 -1.52
C LEU A 18 -2.06 -9.66 -2.55
N ILE A 19 -2.98 -10.53 -2.12
CA ILE A 19 -3.82 -11.33 -3.01
C ILE A 19 -4.56 -10.48 -4.06
N PRO A 20 -5.23 -9.36 -3.72
CA PRO A 20 -5.95 -8.57 -4.72
C PRO A 20 -5.04 -7.90 -5.76
N PHE A 21 -3.80 -7.57 -5.42
CA PHE A 21 -2.82 -7.01 -6.37
C PHE A 21 -2.37 -8.06 -7.38
N VAL A 22 -2.00 -9.25 -6.90
CA VAL A 22 -1.60 -10.37 -7.77
C VAL A 22 -2.76 -10.78 -8.66
N TRP A 23 -3.96 -10.90 -8.09
CA TRP A 23 -5.19 -11.19 -8.84
C TRP A 23 -5.48 -10.15 -9.92
N GLY A 24 -5.36 -8.86 -9.59
CA GLY A 24 -5.54 -7.78 -10.56
C GLY A 24 -4.53 -7.84 -11.71
N THR A 25 -3.27 -8.19 -11.44
CA THR A 25 -2.25 -8.39 -12.49
C THR A 25 -2.58 -9.59 -13.35
N LEU A 26 -2.96 -10.73 -12.75
CA LEU A 26 -3.28 -11.95 -13.51
C LEU A 26 -4.49 -11.76 -14.41
N SER A 27 -5.57 -11.14 -13.90
CA SER A 27 -6.76 -10.85 -14.70
C SER A 27 -6.53 -9.78 -15.76
N LEU A 28 -5.57 -8.87 -15.57
CA LEU A 28 -5.16 -7.91 -16.61
C LEU A 28 -4.54 -8.60 -17.84
N PHE A 29 -3.72 -9.65 -17.65
CA PHE A 29 -2.97 -10.28 -18.74
C PHE A 29 -3.54 -11.61 -19.23
N ILE A 30 -4.48 -12.22 -18.49
CA ILE A 30 -5.05 -13.54 -18.82
C ILE A 30 -6.55 -13.37 -19.08
N PRO A 31 -7.01 -13.34 -20.36
CA PRO A 31 -8.42 -13.10 -20.71
C PRO A 31 -9.40 -14.06 -20.02
N ALA A 32 -9.05 -15.35 -19.90
CA ALA A 32 -9.89 -16.31 -19.19
C ALA A 32 -10.13 -15.96 -17.72
N LEU A 33 -9.13 -15.37 -17.03
CA LEU A 33 -9.27 -14.91 -15.66
C LEU A 33 -10.05 -13.59 -15.56
N GLN A 34 -9.89 -12.69 -16.54
CA GLN A 34 -10.70 -11.48 -16.67
C GLN A 34 -12.19 -11.83 -16.79
N GLU A 35 -12.54 -12.75 -17.70
CA GLU A 35 -13.91 -13.19 -17.95
C GLU A 35 -14.50 -13.89 -16.73
N PHE A 36 -13.78 -14.89 -16.19
CA PHE A 36 -14.20 -15.59 -14.98
C PHE A 36 -14.40 -14.62 -13.81
N GLY A 37 -13.43 -13.74 -13.54
CA GLY A 37 -13.49 -12.80 -12.44
C GLY A 37 -14.62 -11.79 -12.59
N SER A 38 -14.84 -11.29 -13.80
CA SER A 38 -15.94 -10.37 -14.10
C SER A 38 -17.30 -11.02 -13.87
N ALA A 39 -17.46 -12.31 -14.22
CA ALA A 39 -18.69 -13.05 -14.02
C ALA A 39 -18.92 -13.47 -12.56
N ALA A 40 -17.87 -13.94 -11.88
CA ALA A 40 -17.97 -14.50 -10.53
C ALA A 40 -17.99 -13.43 -9.43
N PHE A 41 -17.22 -12.35 -9.58
CA PHE A 41 -17.02 -11.32 -8.55
C PHE A 41 -17.52 -9.94 -8.98
N GLY A 42 -17.66 -9.70 -10.29
CA GLY A 42 -18.04 -8.42 -10.88
C GLY A 42 -16.85 -7.67 -11.48
N ALA A 43 -17.12 -6.86 -12.51
CA ALA A 43 -16.10 -6.17 -13.30
C ALA A 43 -15.19 -5.22 -12.49
N ARG A 44 -15.62 -4.77 -11.31
CA ARG A 44 -14.80 -3.94 -10.40
C ARG A 44 -13.63 -4.71 -9.79
N PHE A 45 -13.72 -6.04 -9.71
CA PHE A 45 -12.76 -6.89 -9.00
C PHE A 45 -11.73 -7.57 -9.93
N VAL A 46 -11.54 -7.05 -11.14
CA VAL A 46 -10.55 -7.56 -12.09
C VAL A 46 -9.68 -6.44 -12.67
N GLY A 47 -8.52 -6.83 -13.19
CA GLY A 47 -7.64 -5.99 -13.98
C GLY A 47 -7.23 -4.69 -13.27
N PRO A 48 -7.21 -3.56 -14.00
CA PRO A 48 -6.80 -2.27 -13.45
C PRO A 48 -7.71 -1.73 -12.35
N TYR A 49 -9.01 -2.07 -12.37
CA TYR A 49 -9.98 -1.53 -11.41
C TYR A 49 -9.68 -2.02 -10.00
N VAL A 50 -9.48 -3.33 -9.82
CA VAL A 50 -9.17 -3.87 -8.49
C VAL A 50 -7.80 -3.39 -8.00
N GLN A 51 -6.82 -3.24 -8.88
CA GLN A 51 -5.49 -2.70 -8.59
C GLN A 51 -5.57 -1.30 -8.00
N VAL A 52 -6.22 -0.38 -8.72
CA VAL A 52 -6.31 1.03 -8.31
C VAL A 52 -7.20 1.17 -7.07
N PHE A 53 -8.35 0.51 -7.06
CA PHE A 53 -9.30 0.61 -5.95
C PHE A 53 -8.71 0.08 -4.65
N TYR A 54 -8.19 -1.14 -4.65
CA TYR A 54 -7.60 -1.74 -3.46
C TYR A 54 -6.26 -1.09 -3.11
N GLY A 55 -5.49 -0.67 -4.11
CA GLY A 55 -4.27 0.11 -3.94
C GLY A 55 -4.49 1.40 -3.14
N ALA A 56 -5.55 2.14 -3.46
CA ALA A 56 -5.95 3.34 -2.72
C ALA A 56 -6.42 3.01 -1.29
N ILE A 57 -7.20 1.94 -1.11
CA ILE A 57 -7.64 1.48 0.22
C ILE A 57 -6.44 1.19 1.12
N ILE A 58 -5.47 0.41 0.65
CA ILE A 58 -4.31 0.04 1.46
C ILE A 58 -3.42 1.25 1.74
N LEU A 59 -3.25 2.16 0.77
CA LEU A 59 -2.49 3.39 0.97
C LEU A 59 -3.14 4.27 2.06
N ALA A 60 -4.47 4.42 2.04
CA ALA A 60 -5.22 5.16 3.05
C ALA A 60 -5.25 4.44 4.42
N PHE A 61 -5.35 3.11 4.44
CA PHE A 61 -5.27 2.31 5.67
C PHE A 61 -3.97 2.57 6.44
N MET A 62 -2.86 2.73 5.72
CA MET A 62 -1.56 3.00 6.32
C MET A 62 -1.50 4.34 7.07
N SER A 63 -2.32 5.33 6.68
CA SER A 63 -2.46 6.57 7.46
C SER A 63 -2.93 6.30 8.89
N GLY A 64 -3.90 5.40 9.09
CA GLY A 64 -4.36 5.03 10.43
C GLY A 64 -3.27 4.34 11.25
N VAL A 65 -2.45 3.50 10.61
CA VAL A 65 -1.33 2.84 11.26
C VAL A 65 -0.27 3.85 11.72
N LEU A 66 0.11 4.80 10.85
CA LEU A 66 1.07 5.85 11.17
C LEU A 66 0.56 6.77 12.28
N TRP A 67 -0.73 7.10 12.25
CA TRP A 67 -1.38 7.85 13.33
C TRP A 67 -1.26 7.09 14.66
N GLY A 68 -1.48 5.77 14.65
CA GLY A 68 -1.27 4.90 15.80
C GLY A 68 0.17 4.83 16.31
N PHE A 69 1.18 5.03 15.44
CA PHE A 69 2.56 5.19 15.89
C PHE A 69 2.81 6.58 16.50
N ALA A 70 2.18 7.63 15.96
CA ALA A 70 2.32 8.99 16.46
C ALA A 70 1.78 9.15 17.90
N THR A 71 0.84 8.30 18.34
CA THR A 71 0.35 8.32 19.73
C THR A 71 1.41 7.95 20.76
N LYS A 72 2.57 7.41 20.34
CA LYS A 72 3.69 7.06 21.23
C LYS A 72 4.63 8.24 21.49
N SER A 73 4.45 9.37 20.81
CA SER A 73 5.26 10.57 21.01
C SER A 73 4.44 11.71 21.60
N SER A 74 5.10 12.80 21.99
CA SER A 74 4.47 13.97 22.60
C SER A 74 5.03 15.29 22.05
N GLY A 75 4.34 16.40 22.31
CA GLY A 75 4.79 17.73 21.91
C GLY A 75 4.97 17.88 20.40
N ARG A 76 6.05 18.56 19.99
CA ARG A 76 6.31 18.85 18.58
C ARG A 76 6.47 17.59 17.72
N GLU A 77 7.04 16.52 18.26
CA GLU A 77 7.22 15.26 17.52
C GLU A 77 5.87 14.62 17.17
N ALA A 78 4.92 14.60 18.11
CA ALA A 78 3.57 14.10 17.87
C ALA A 78 2.86 14.90 16.78
N VAL A 79 2.95 16.24 16.81
CA VAL A 79 2.37 17.11 15.79
C VAL A 79 2.89 16.76 14.40
N VAL A 80 4.21 16.57 14.24
CA VAL A 80 4.80 16.16 12.98
C VAL A 80 4.34 14.75 12.59
N GLY A 81 4.31 13.81 13.54
CA GLY A 81 3.85 12.44 13.31
C GLY A 81 2.41 12.38 12.80
N TYR A 82 1.48 13.11 13.44
CA TYR A 82 0.10 13.21 12.98
C TYR A 82 0.01 13.88 11.60
N GLY A 83 0.73 14.97 11.38
CA GLY A 83 0.77 15.65 10.08
C GLY A 83 1.28 14.75 8.95
N LEU A 84 2.33 13.96 9.19
CA LEU A 84 2.84 12.98 8.23
C LEU A 84 1.86 11.83 8.00
N SER A 85 1.15 11.40 9.04
CA SER A 85 0.25 10.25 8.98
C SER A 85 -0.93 10.45 8.03
N VAL A 86 -1.41 11.68 7.83
CA VAL A 86 -2.57 11.95 6.96
C VAL A 86 -2.23 12.03 5.48
N LEU A 87 -0.95 12.24 5.13
CA LEU A 87 -0.52 12.44 3.75
C LEU A 87 -0.85 11.26 2.82
N PRO A 88 -0.67 9.98 3.19
CA PRO A 88 -1.00 8.86 2.32
C PRO A 88 -2.49 8.79 1.93
N ALA A 89 -3.41 9.01 2.88
CA ALA A 89 -4.84 9.02 2.60
C ALA A 89 -5.26 10.19 1.71
N LEU A 90 -4.73 11.40 1.97
CA LEU A 90 -4.98 12.55 1.10
C LEU A 90 -4.41 12.33 -0.29
N TRP A 91 -3.22 11.76 -0.39
CA TRP A 91 -2.61 11.40 -1.66
C TRP A 91 -3.47 10.39 -2.42
N ALA A 92 -3.93 9.33 -1.77
CA ALA A 92 -4.83 8.35 -2.38
C ALA A 92 -6.11 9.01 -2.92
N PHE A 93 -6.70 9.95 -2.18
CA PHE A 93 -7.89 10.68 -2.60
C PHE A 93 -7.68 11.49 -3.88
N PHE A 94 -6.57 12.22 -4.00
CA PHE A 94 -6.30 13.05 -5.18
C PHE A 94 -5.66 12.27 -6.36
N ALA A 95 -4.86 11.25 -6.08
CA ALA A 95 -4.05 10.56 -7.07
C ALA A 95 -4.74 9.36 -7.73
N ALA A 96 -5.85 8.85 -7.17
CA ALA A 96 -6.55 7.68 -7.72
C ALA A 96 -7.45 8.00 -8.94
N GLY A 97 -7.33 9.20 -9.54
CA GLY A 97 -8.10 9.65 -10.70
C GLY A 97 -7.33 9.70 -12.02
N GLY A 98 -8.03 10.04 -13.11
CA GLY A 98 -7.42 10.33 -14.43
C GLY A 98 -7.25 9.13 -15.38
N GLY A 99 -7.80 7.97 -15.04
CA GLY A 99 -7.64 6.73 -15.81
C GLY A 99 -6.71 5.73 -15.11
N HIS A 100 -6.66 4.48 -15.60
CA HIS A 100 -5.93 3.42 -14.90
C HIS A 100 -4.42 3.67 -14.84
N SER A 101 -3.80 4.12 -15.93
CA SER A 101 -2.35 4.31 -15.97
C SER A 101 -1.89 5.47 -15.08
N SER A 102 -2.58 6.62 -15.12
CA SER A 102 -2.26 7.76 -14.26
C SER A 102 -2.50 7.44 -12.78
N ALA A 103 -3.61 6.77 -12.47
CA ALA A 103 -3.93 6.38 -11.10
C ALA A 103 -2.92 5.36 -10.56
N ALA A 104 -2.50 4.39 -11.37
CA ALA A 104 -1.48 3.42 -10.99
C ALA A 104 -0.12 4.11 -10.73
N LEU A 105 0.32 5.03 -11.60
CA LEU A 105 1.53 5.82 -11.38
C LEU A 105 1.43 6.68 -10.10
N GLY A 106 0.29 7.33 -9.89
CA GLY A 106 0.00 8.10 -8.69
C GLY A 106 0.11 7.25 -7.43
N LEU A 107 -0.44 6.03 -7.45
CA LEU A 107 -0.34 5.09 -6.34
C LEU A 107 1.10 4.61 -6.12
N ILE A 108 1.88 4.33 -7.18
CA ILE A 108 3.31 3.98 -7.05
C ILE A 108 4.07 5.09 -6.33
N ILE A 109 3.89 6.34 -6.73
CA ILE A 109 4.48 7.50 -6.05
C ILE A 109 4.03 7.55 -4.59
N GLY A 110 2.75 7.26 -4.33
CA GLY A 110 2.18 7.18 -2.98
C GLY A 110 2.84 6.12 -2.11
N TYR A 111 3.07 4.91 -2.62
CA TYR A 111 3.74 3.83 -1.88
C TYR A 111 5.23 4.12 -1.64
N ILE A 112 5.92 4.73 -2.59
CA ILE A 112 7.32 5.18 -2.42
C ILE A 112 7.39 6.29 -1.35
N GLY A 113 6.51 7.28 -1.45
CA GLY A 113 6.41 8.36 -0.46
C GLY A 113 6.07 7.84 0.94
N LEU A 114 5.15 6.87 1.01
CA LEU A 114 4.81 6.18 2.26
C LEU A 114 6.03 5.50 2.89
N LEU A 115 6.85 4.77 2.13
CA LEU A 115 8.09 4.17 2.67
C LEU A 115 9.05 5.23 3.23
N GLY A 116 9.13 6.40 2.59
CA GLY A 116 9.88 7.56 3.10
C GLY A 116 9.33 8.06 4.45
N ILE A 117 8.01 8.20 4.56
CA ILE A 117 7.34 8.58 5.81
C ILE A 117 7.57 7.53 6.90
N GLU A 118 7.40 6.25 6.59
CA GLU A 118 7.61 5.14 7.54
C GLU A 118 9.04 5.12 8.09
N THR A 119 10.02 5.50 7.27
CA THR A 119 11.42 5.63 7.69
C THR A 119 11.58 6.69 8.79
N TRP A 120 10.87 7.81 8.73
CA TRP A 120 10.88 8.84 9.77
C TRP A 120 10.37 8.30 11.12
N PHE A 121 9.31 7.47 11.11
CA PHE A 121 8.76 6.83 12.31
C PHE A 121 9.71 5.77 12.89
N VAL A 122 10.39 5.01 12.02
CA VAL A 122 11.37 4.00 12.45
C VAL A 122 12.62 4.64 13.04
N GLN A 123 13.11 5.75 12.46
CA GLN A 123 14.25 6.50 12.98
C GLN A 123 13.98 7.10 14.37
N ARG A 124 12.70 7.40 14.68
CA ARG A 124 12.24 7.88 16.00
C ARG A 124 11.84 6.76 16.95
N THR A 125 12.07 5.50 16.59
CA THR A 125 11.72 4.33 17.40
C THR A 125 10.22 4.22 17.74
N LEU A 126 9.36 4.89 16.98
CA LEU A 126 7.90 4.83 17.15
C LEU A 126 7.31 3.56 16.51
N ALA A 127 7.92 3.11 15.41
CA ALA A 127 7.58 1.88 14.73
C ALA A 127 8.46 0.70 15.22
N PRO A 128 7.96 -0.55 15.18
CA PRO A 128 8.75 -1.73 15.58
C PRO A 128 10.01 -1.92 14.72
N GLY A 129 11.07 -2.53 15.29
CA GLY A 129 12.35 -2.73 14.59
C GLY A 129 12.28 -3.63 13.35
N TRP A 130 11.23 -4.45 13.21
CA TRP A 130 10.98 -5.30 12.04
C TRP A 130 10.14 -4.62 10.95
N TRP A 131 9.60 -3.42 11.21
CA TRP A 131 8.60 -2.75 10.38
C TRP A 131 9.05 -2.54 8.94
N MET A 132 10.17 -1.84 8.71
CA MET A 132 10.63 -1.56 7.35
C MET A 132 10.93 -2.82 6.56
N ARG A 133 11.39 -3.90 7.21
CA ARG A 133 11.67 -5.15 6.50
C ARG A 133 10.38 -5.75 5.92
N LEU A 134 9.31 -5.75 6.70
CA LEU A 134 8.00 -6.19 6.22
C LEU A 134 7.51 -5.26 5.10
N ARG A 135 7.55 -3.95 5.33
CA ARG A 135 7.05 -2.95 4.37
C ARG A 135 7.77 -2.98 3.04
N LEU A 136 9.09 -3.17 3.01
CA LEU A 136 9.85 -3.31 1.77
C LEU A 136 9.42 -4.53 0.96
N ILE A 137 9.19 -5.68 1.59
CA ILE A 137 8.71 -6.89 0.91
C ILE A 137 7.33 -6.66 0.30
N LEU A 138 6.38 -6.14 1.09
CA LEU A 138 5.01 -5.93 0.64
C LEU A 138 4.94 -4.85 -0.45
N SER A 139 5.54 -3.69 -0.21
CA SER A 139 5.52 -2.56 -1.14
C SER A 139 6.23 -2.90 -2.46
N ALA A 140 7.27 -3.74 -2.45
CA ALA A 140 7.90 -4.19 -3.69
C ALA A 140 6.90 -4.92 -4.59
N VAL A 141 6.14 -5.89 -4.04
CA VAL A 141 5.11 -6.61 -4.81
C VAL A 141 4.00 -5.67 -5.27
N VAL A 142 3.50 -4.79 -4.39
CA VAL A 142 2.47 -3.81 -4.73
C VAL A 142 2.93 -2.90 -5.89
N ILE A 143 4.14 -2.34 -5.80
CA ILE A 143 4.68 -1.45 -6.83
C ILE A 143 4.87 -2.20 -8.15
N THR A 144 5.34 -3.45 -8.13
CA THR A 144 5.46 -4.25 -9.35
C THR A 144 4.11 -4.51 -10.01
N CYS A 145 3.08 -4.86 -9.23
CA CYS A 145 1.72 -5.07 -9.74
C CYS A 145 1.12 -3.78 -10.33
N LEU A 146 1.28 -2.65 -9.64
CA LEU A 146 0.82 -1.35 -10.13
C LEU A 146 1.59 -0.91 -11.37
N ALA A 147 2.90 -1.18 -11.45
CA ALA A 147 3.70 -0.86 -12.63
C ALA A 147 3.21 -1.62 -13.86
N ALA A 148 2.82 -2.89 -13.69
CA ALA A 148 2.22 -3.66 -14.76
C ALA A 148 0.89 -3.05 -15.25
N THR A 149 0.09 -2.47 -14.35
CA THR A 149 -1.14 -1.74 -14.70
C THR A 149 -0.87 -0.39 -15.35
N ALA A 150 0.21 0.29 -14.96
CA ALA A 150 0.60 1.57 -15.54
C ALA A 150 1.09 1.44 -16.99
N LEU A 151 1.68 0.27 -17.32
CA LEU A 151 2.32 -0.01 -18.61
C LEU A 151 1.44 -0.79 -19.60
N ALA A 152 0.28 -1.30 -19.15
CA ALA A 152 -0.70 -1.99 -19.99
C ALA A 152 -1.65 -0.99 -20.67
#